data_AF-A0A8S7YAB6-F1
#
_entry.id   AF-A0A8S7YAB6-F1
#
_cell.length_a   1.000
_cell.length_b   1.000
_cell.length_c   1.000
_cell.angle_alpha   90.00
_cell.angle_beta   90.00
_cell.angle_gamma   90.00
#
_symmetry.space_group_name_H-M   'P 1'
#
loop_
_entity.id
_entity.type
_entity.pdbx_description
1 polymer ?
#
loop_
_entity_poly.entity_id
_entity_poly.type
_entity_poly.pdbx_seq_one_letter_code
_entity_poly.pdbx_strand_id
1 'polypeptide(L)'
;MQSEIITQKNGKGIFDRKAWLTESKQLYLSAKLLRSEGERNKKLLRTASKKSPVVHEYIDIASATDKTSRLMLGYAFEMLLKSAILLMNLGARKKAIENEFCNYGHKLDCMAVDLGLPLTVDELKLLKVASRDIVLNARYPIGIVDDNKYITELNERNIQLADENIFRDMVSLYDKIKSIVAKFDNDVANCANFNMLRLSEFTLFMRNGGGLSSRAIVIFSDKFPKVSKRKSYLKKAIEEHAGKVAFLYTYRWSSFSFFEDTGKKLIPLVE
;
A
#
# COMPACT_ATOMS: atom_id res chain seq x y z
N MET A 1 -16.42 -4.51 -21.80
CA MET A 1 -15.03 -4.95 -21.55
C MET A 1 -14.06 -3.79 -21.29
N GLN A 2 -13.94 -2.79 -22.18
CA GLN A 2 -12.92 -1.72 -22.01
C GLN A 2 -13.18 -0.77 -20.81
N SER A 3 -14.41 -0.69 -20.32
CA SER A 3 -14.82 0.10 -19.13
C SER A 3 -14.41 -0.50 -17.78
N GLU A 4 -13.92 -1.74 -17.77
CA GLU A 4 -13.51 -2.45 -16.55
C GLU A 4 -12.00 -2.43 -16.33
N ILE A 5 -11.19 -2.21 -17.36
CA ILE A 5 -9.73 -2.17 -17.25
C ILE A 5 -9.30 -0.80 -16.72
N ILE A 6 -8.50 -0.80 -15.67
CA ILE A 6 -7.98 0.43 -15.06
C ILE A 6 -6.73 0.92 -15.78
N THR A 7 -6.75 2.20 -16.13
CA THR A 7 -5.66 2.95 -16.73
C THR A 7 -5.50 4.26 -15.96
N GLN A 8 -4.44 5.03 -16.24
CA GLN A 8 -4.27 6.35 -15.63
C GLN A 8 -5.41 7.33 -15.99
N LYS A 9 -6.13 7.11 -17.10
CA LYS A 9 -7.08 8.09 -17.66
C LYS A 9 -8.53 7.87 -17.23
N ASN A 10 -8.89 6.69 -16.72
CA ASN A 10 -10.30 6.30 -16.49
C ASN A 10 -10.61 5.90 -15.04
N GLY A 11 -9.68 6.10 -14.11
CA GLY A 11 -9.85 5.82 -12.69
C GLY A 11 -10.73 6.84 -11.98
N LYS A 12 -11.60 6.38 -11.06
CA LYS A 12 -12.33 7.20 -10.08
C LYS A 12 -12.36 6.47 -8.73
N GLY A 13 -12.49 7.20 -7.63
CA GLY A 13 -12.54 6.63 -6.28
C GLY A 13 -11.30 5.80 -5.96
N ILE A 14 -11.47 4.55 -5.54
CA ILE A 14 -10.36 3.62 -5.25
C ILE A 14 -9.46 3.31 -6.46
N PHE A 15 -9.88 3.67 -7.67
CA PHE A 15 -9.07 3.51 -8.88
C PHE A 15 -8.39 4.82 -9.32
N ASP A 16 -8.50 5.88 -8.52
CA ASP A 16 -7.80 7.14 -8.73
C ASP A 16 -6.57 7.24 -7.81
N ARG A 17 -5.37 7.15 -8.41
CA ARG A 17 -4.11 7.28 -7.68
C ARG A 17 -4.00 8.63 -6.96
N LYS A 18 -4.49 9.72 -7.56
CA LYS A 18 -4.38 11.06 -6.95
C LYS A 18 -5.23 11.15 -5.68
N ALA A 19 -6.41 10.54 -5.68
CA ALA A 19 -7.27 10.47 -4.50
C ALA A 19 -6.55 9.78 -3.33
N TRP A 20 -5.92 8.62 -3.56
CA TRP A 20 -5.13 7.93 -2.54
C TRP A 20 -3.97 8.77 -1.99
N LEU A 21 -3.22 9.45 -2.86
CA LEU A 21 -2.11 10.31 -2.45
C LEU A 21 -2.58 11.52 -1.63
N THR A 22 -3.72 12.11 -2.00
CA THR A 22 -4.33 13.23 -1.26
C THR A 22 -4.78 12.77 0.12
N GLU A 23 -5.50 11.65 0.22
CA GLU A 23 -5.96 11.08 1.49
C GLU A 23 -4.78 10.74 2.40
N SER A 24 -3.77 10.07 1.85
CA SER A 24 -2.51 9.77 2.53
C SER A 24 -1.88 11.01 3.16
N LYS A 25 -1.81 12.11 2.40
CA LYS A 25 -1.22 13.36 2.88
C LYS A 25 -2.05 13.99 4.00
N GLN A 26 -3.38 13.99 3.89
CA GLN A 26 -4.26 14.54 4.91
C GLN A 26 -4.15 13.77 6.23
N LEU A 27 -4.13 12.44 6.17
CA LEU A 27 -3.95 11.57 7.33
C LEU A 27 -2.58 11.76 7.99
N TYR A 28 -1.51 11.85 7.19
CA TYR A 28 -0.16 12.11 7.70
C TYR A 28 -0.05 13.46 8.43
N LEU A 29 -0.64 14.52 7.85
CA LEU A 29 -0.67 15.84 8.50
C LEU A 29 -1.48 15.80 9.79
N SER A 30 -2.64 15.15 9.78
CA SER A 30 -3.49 14.97 10.95
C SER A 30 -2.76 14.22 12.07
N ALA A 31 -2.03 13.15 11.74
CA ALA A 31 -1.22 12.39 12.69
C ALA A 31 -0.20 13.28 13.41
N LYS A 32 0.52 14.14 12.68
CA LYS A 32 1.51 15.06 13.25
C LYS A 32 0.90 16.13 14.14
N LEU A 33 -0.23 16.71 13.72
CA LEU A 33 -0.96 17.70 14.52
C LEU A 33 -1.45 17.11 15.84
N LEU A 34 -2.06 15.91 15.79
CA LEU A 34 -2.50 15.19 16.97
C LEU A 34 -1.32 14.88 17.90
N ARG A 35 -0.21 14.37 17.38
CA ARG A 35 0.97 14.09 18.22
C ARG A 35 1.48 15.36 18.91
N SER A 36 1.58 16.47 18.19
CA SER A 36 2.00 17.76 18.77
C SER A 36 1.05 18.23 19.87
N GLU A 37 -0.26 18.01 19.71
CA GLU A 37 -1.26 18.33 20.72
C GLU A 37 -1.10 17.45 21.96
N GLY A 38 -0.84 16.14 21.78
CA GLY A 38 -0.53 15.23 22.88
C GLY A 38 0.70 15.67 23.67
N GLU A 39 1.79 16.01 22.99
CA GLU A 39 3.00 16.51 23.63
C GLU A 39 2.79 17.84 24.37
N ARG A 40 1.94 18.72 23.84
CA ARG A 40 1.54 19.95 24.52
C ARG A 40 0.82 19.64 25.83
N ASN A 41 -0.15 18.73 25.83
CA ASN A 41 -0.90 18.36 27.03
C ASN A 41 -0.05 17.61 28.06
N LYS A 42 0.89 16.76 27.62
CA LYS A 42 1.88 16.15 28.50
C LYS A 42 2.74 17.19 29.21
N LYS A 43 3.11 18.29 28.54
CA LYS A 43 3.84 19.40 29.17
C LYS A 43 2.98 20.16 30.18
N LEU A 44 1.73 20.47 29.84
CA LEU A 44 0.77 21.12 30.76
C LEU A 44 0.51 20.26 32.01
N LEU A 45 0.39 18.95 31.83
CA LEU A 45 0.23 18.00 32.93
C LEU A 45 1.41 18.04 33.91
N ARG A 46 2.64 18.19 33.42
CA ARG A 46 3.85 18.25 34.27
C ARG A 46 3.91 19.53 35.13
N THR A 47 3.30 20.63 34.66
CA THR A 47 3.30 21.91 35.37
C THR A 47 2.03 22.14 36.19
N ALA A 48 0.98 21.35 35.97
CA ALA A 48 -0.28 21.46 36.69
C ALA A 48 -0.15 21.03 38.15
N SER A 49 -0.87 21.73 39.04
CA SER A 49 -1.07 21.27 40.42
C SER A 49 -1.85 19.96 40.42
N LYS A 50 -1.37 18.95 41.15
CA LYS A 50 -2.01 17.62 41.27
C LYS A 50 -3.45 17.65 41.80
N LYS A 51 -3.85 18.75 42.44
CA LYS A 51 -5.22 18.96 42.96
C LYS A 51 -6.15 19.67 41.96
N SER A 52 -5.63 20.08 40.80
CA SER A 52 -6.43 20.77 39.79
C SER A 52 -7.34 19.76 39.07
N PRO A 53 -8.65 20.06 38.92
CA PRO A 53 -9.57 19.19 38.17
C PRO A 53 -9.19 19.05 36.69
N VAL A 54 -8.40 19.99 36.15
CA VAL A 54 -7.95 20.00 34.75
C VAL A 54 -6.90 18.92 34.44
N VAL A 55 -6.30 18.31 35.48
CA VAL A 55 -5.31 17.23 35.33
C VAL A 55 -5.88 16.04 34.55
N HIS A 56 -7.14 15.67 34.81
CA HIS A 56 -7.80 14.56 34.11
C HIS A 56 -7.98 14.86 32.62
N GLU A 57 -8.38 16.08 32.27
CA GLU A 57 -8.53 16.50 30.89
C GLU A 57 -7.21 16.43 30.12
N TYR A 58 -6.09 16.87 30.72
CA TYR A 58 -4.78 16.76 30.07
C TYR A 58 -4.33 15.31 29.85
N ILE A 59 -4.65 14.40 30.78
CA ILE A 59 -4.37 12.97 30.63
C ILE A 59 -5.21 12.39 29.48
N ASP A 60 -6.50 12.71 29.45
CA ASP A 60 -7.42 12.21 28.43
C ASP A 60 -7.02 12.69 27.03
N ILE A 61 -6.71 13.99 26.88
CA ILE A 61 -6.25 14.54 25.60
C ILE A 61 -4.93 13.88 25.18
N ALA A 62 -3.94 13.76 26.08
CA ALA A 62 -2.67 13.14 25.76
C ALA A 62 -2.84 11.68 25.29
N SER A 63 -3.61 10.87 26.04
CA SER A 63 -3.86 9.48 25.70
C SER A 63 -4.62 9.33 24.37
N ALA A 64 -5.67 10.13 24.17
CA ALA A 64 -6.48 10.09 22.97
C ALA A 64 -5.69 10.50 21.72
N THR A 65 -4.86 11.54 21.84
CA THR A 65 -4.04 12.04 20.72
C THR A 65 -2.85 11.13 20.39
N ASP A 66 -2.21 10.51 21.39
CA ASP A 66 -1.18 9.49 21.18
C ASP A 66 -1.74 8.32 20.37
N LYS A 67 -2.86 7.76 20.82
CA LYS A 67 -3.55 6.66 20.13
C LYS A 67 -3.98 7.04 18.71
N THR A 68 -4.67 8.18 18.57
CA THR A 68 -5.25 8.58 17.28
C THR A 68 -4.17 8.98 16.28
N SER A 69 -3.09 9.62 16.72
CA SER A 69 -1.96 9.96 15.83
C SER A 69 -1.31 8.71 15.22
N ARG A 70 -1.14 7.64 16.00
CA ARG A 70 -0.64 6.34 15.51
C ARG A 70 -1.56 5.72 14.46
N LEU A 71 -2.88 5.73 14.73
CA LEU A 71 -3.88 5.21 13.80
C LEU A 71 -3.87 5.96 12.47
N MET A 72 -3.87 7.30 12.52
CA MET A 72 -3.84 8.14 11.33
C MET A 72 -2.55 7.93 10.53
N LEU A 73 -1.41 7.79 11.20
CA LEU A 73 -0.14 7.52 10.52
C LEU A 73 -0.14 6.13 9.86
N GLY A 74 -0.71 5.12 10.52
CA GLY A 74 -0.92 3.79 9.93
C GLY A 74 -1.76 3.86 8.65
N TYR A 75 -2.91 4.53 8.70
CA TYR A 75 -3.74 4.70 7.50
C TYR A 75 -3.03 5.53 6.42
N ALA A 76 -2.23 6.53 6.78
CA ALA A 76 -1.44 7.28 5.81
C ALA A 76 -0.50 6.35 5.02
N PHE A 77 0.22 5.43 5.69
CA PHE A 77 1.00 4.40 4.99
C PHE A 77 0.14 3.53 4.07
N GLU A 78 -1.03 3.10 4.53
CA GLU A 78 -1.93 2.25 3.74
C GLU A 78 -2.36 2.94 2.44
N MET A 79 -2.80 4.20 2.52
CA MET A 79 -3.21 4.98 1.35
C MET A 79 -2.03 5.20 0.39
N LEU A 80 -0.85 5.54 0.91
CA LEU A 80 0.36 5.74 0.12
C LEU A 80 0.75 4.48 -0.65
N LEU A 81 0.79 3.33 0.03
CA LEU A 81 1.18 2.05 -0.56
C LEU A 81 0.13 1.56 -1.54
N LYS A 82 -1.18 1.68 -1.23
CA LYS A 82 -2.26 1.35 -2.18
C LYS A 82 -2.20 2.20 -3.45
N SER A 83 -1.79 3.46 -3.36
CA SER A 83 -1.57 4.31 -4.54
C SER A 83 -0.50 3.74 -5.48
N ALA A 84 0.56 3.14 -4.93
CA ALA A 84 1.63 2.51 -5.69
C ALA A 84 1.25 1.11 -6.20
N ILE A 85 0.51 0.32 -5.41
CA ILE A 85 -0.04 -0.98 -5.85
C ILE A 85 -0.99 -0.78 -7.03
N LEU A 86 -1.86 0.23 -6.98
CA LEU A 86 -2.73 0.59 -8.09
C LEU A 86 -1.92 0.89 -9.36
N LEU A 87 -0.86 1.68 -9.19
CA LEU A 87 0.02 2.07 -10.29
C LEU A 87 0.70 0.84 -10.92
N MET A 88 1.27 -0.04 -10.09
CA MET A 88 1.91 -1.27 -10.55
C MET A 88 0.96 -2.18 -11.34
N ASN A 89 -0.34 -2.16 -11.03
CA ASN A 89 -1.35 -3.04 -11.62
C ASN A 89 -2.27 -2.35 -12.66
N LEU A 90 -1.85 -1.23 -13.24
CA LEU A 90 -2.54 -0.66 -14.39
C LEU A 90 -2.60 -1.69 -15.54
N GLY A 91 -3.78 -1.83 -16.16
CA GLY A 91 -4.08 -2.90 -17.12
C GLY A 91 -4.93 -4.04 -16.54
N ALA A 92 -5.03 -4.15 -15.22
CA ALA A 92 -5.97 -5.07 -14.57
C ALA A 92 -7.40 -4.54 -14.61
N ARG A 93 -8.35 -5.46 -14.47
CA ARG A 93 -9.77 -5.20 -14.27
C ARG A 93 -10.04 -4.70 -12.85
N LYS A 94 -11.01 -3.79 -12.72
CA LYS A 94 -11.49 -3.22 -11.44
C LYS A 94 -11.64 -4.26 -10.34
N LYS A 95 -12.33 -5.37 -10.65
CA LYS A 95 -12.62 -6.39 -9.65
C LYS A 95 -11.38 -7.14 -9.16
N ALA A 96 -10.37 -7.32 -10.02
CA ALA A 96 -9.09 -7.87 -9.61
C ALA A 96 -8.36 -6.92 -8.66
N ILE A 97 -8.34 -5.61 -8.95
CA ILE A 97 -7.74 -4.58 -8.08
C ILE A 97 -8.45 -4.46 -6.74
N GLU A 98 -9.79 -4.46 -6.73
CA GLU A 98 -10.58 -4.47 -5.48
C GLU A 98 -10.17 -5.62 -4.57
N ASN A 99 -10.15 -6.82 -5.13
CA ASN A 99 -9.79 -8.01 -4.38
C ASN A 99 -8.31 -7.99 -3.96
N GLU A 100 -7.42 -7.42 -4.76
CA GLU A 100 -6.03 -7.20 -4.39
C GLU A 100 -5.92 -6.31 -3.14
N PHE A 101 -6.65 -5.19 -3.11
CA PHE A 101 -6.72 -4.32 -1.93
C PHE A 101 -7.33 -5.03 -0.72
N CYS A 102 -8.34 -5.89 -0.91
CA CYS A 102 -8.90 -6.70 0.17
C CYS A 102 -7.91 -7.74 0.70
N ASN A 103 -7.14 -8.39 -0.18
CA ASN A 103 -6.15 -9.41 0.18
C ASN A 103 -4.99 -8.83 0.99
N TYR A 104 -4.53 -7.63 0.59
CA TYR A 104 -3.60 -6.86 1.39
C TYR A 104 -4.22 -6.45 2.71
N GLY A 105 -5.45 -5.91 2.70
CA GLY A 105 -6.07 -5.33 3.87
C GLY A 105 -5.14 -4.27 4.47
N HIS A 106 -4.69 -4.51 5.70
CA HIS A 106 -3.75 -3.64 6.42
C HIS A 106 -2.32 -4.18 6.48
N LYS A 107 -1.92 -5.15 5.64
CA LYS A 107 -0.57 -5.75 5.62
C LYS A 107 0.42 -4.83 4.90
N LEU A 108 0.87 -3.77 5.57
CA LEU A 108 1.67 -2.70 4.98
C LEU A 108 3.06 -3.17 4.52
N ASP A 109 3.68 -4.05 5.30
CA ASP A 109 4.97 -4.66 4.98
C ASP A 109 4.88 -5.54 3.72
N CYS A 110 3.80 -6.32 3.57
CA CYS A 110 3.58 -7.11 2.37
C CYS A 110 3.46 -6.24 1.11
N MET A 111 2.75 -5.11 1.19
CA MET A 111 2.66 -4.16 0.08
C MET A 111 4.03 -3.58 -0.28
N ALA A 112 4.83 -3.20 0.72
CA ALA A 112 6.17 -2.67 0.49
C ALA A 112 7.10 -3.69 -0.18
N VAL A 113 6.99 -4.97 0.21
CA VAL A 113 7.75 -6.07 -0.39
C VAL A 113 7.34 -6.35 -1.84
N ASP A 114 6.03 -6.43 -2.14
CA ASP A 114 5.56 -6.65 -3.52
C ASP A 114 5.94 -5.49 -4.46
N LEU A 115 5.95 -4.27 -3.93
CA LEU A 115 6.45 -3.08 -4.64
C LEU A 115 7.97 -3.07 -4.82
N GLY A 116 8.71 -3.96 -4.15
CA GLY A 116 10.18 -3.99 -4.20
C GLY A 116 10.83 -2.75 -3.58
N LEU A 117 10.21 -2.14 -2.56
CA LEU A 117 10.76 -0.95 -1.94
C LEU A 117 12.09 -1.28 -1.22
N PRO A 118 13.14 -0.44 -1.35
CA PRO A 118 14.43 -0.64 -0.70
C PRO A 118 14.37 -0.26 0.79
N LEU A 119 13.67 -1.07 1.57
CA LEU A 119 13.49 -0.91 3.01
C LEU A 119 14.36 -1.89 3.79
N THR A 120 14.86 -1.44 4.94
CA THR A 120 15.59 -2.30 5.88
C THR A 120 14.63 -3.23 6.63
N VAL A 121 15.20 -4.25 7.30
CA VAL A 121 14.42 -5.17 8.13
C VAL A 121 13.67 -4.42 9.24
N ASP A 122 14.30 -3.40 9.84
CA ASP A 122 13.68 -2.63 10.92
C ASP A 122 12.59 -1.68 10.41
N GLU A 123 12.76 -1.10 9.23
CA GLU A 123 11.70 -0.34 8.56
C GLU A 123 10.48 -1.22 8.23
N LEU A 124 10.69 -2.47 7.81
CA LEU A 124 9.61 -3.44 7.62
C LEU A 124 8.93 -3.82 8.94
N LYS A 125 9.68 -3.91 10.05
CA LYS A 125 9.09 -4.11 11.38
C LYS A 125 8.22 -2.91 11.79
N LEU A 126 8.63 -1.69 11.49
CA LEU A 126 7.82 -0.48 11.73
C LEU A 126 6.51 -0.51 10.94
N LEU A 127 6.51 -0.98 9.69
CA LEU A 127 5.26 -1.19 8.92
C LEU A 127 4.36 -2.27 9.55
N LYS A 128 4.93 -3.33 10.13
CA LYS A 128 4.15 -4.32 10.89
C LYS A 128 3.54 -3.71 12.16
N VAL A 129 4.27 -2.83 12.84
CA VAL A 129 3.73 -2.09 13.98
C VAL A 129 2.57 -1.20 13.54
N ALA A 130 2.75 -0.41 12.46
CA ALA A 130 1.67 0.39 11.86
C ALA A 130 0.43 -0.47 11.52
N SER A 131 0.65 -1.64 10.93
CA SER A 131 -0.41 -2.60 10.59
C SER A 131 -1.18 -3.06 11.84
N ARG A 132 -0.48 -3.37 12.94
CA ARG A 132 -1.10 -3.75 14.22
C ARG A 132 -1.86 -2.61 14.86
N ASP A 133 -1.35 -1.39 14.76
CA ASP A 133 -2.02 -0.19 15.27
C ASP A 133 -3.36 0.03 14.57
N ILE A 134 -3.38 -0.14 13.23
CA ILE A 134 -4.62 -0.13 12.46
C ILE A 134 -5.52 -1.27 12.90
N VAL A 135 -5.05 -2.52 13.01
CA VAL A 135 -5.97 -3.66 13.21
C VAL A 135 -6.56 -3.68 14.63
N LEU A 136 -5.72 -3.45 15.65
CA LEU A 136 -6.04 -3.72 17.06
C LEU A 136 -5.73 -2.53 17.96
N ASN A 137 -4.45 -2.18 18.10
CA ASN A 137 -3.96 -1.41 19.25
C ASN A 137 -4.62 -0.03 19.36
N ALA A 138 -4.85 0.63 18.22
CA ALA A 138 -5.39 1.98 18.20
C ALA A 138 -6.90 2.04 17.86
N ARG A 139 -7.59 0.90 17.73
CA ARG A 139 -9.04 0.87 17.43
C ARG A 139 -9.88 0.27 18.53
N TYR A 140 -9.52 -0.92 19.01
CA TYR A 140 -10.39 -1.71 19.87
C TYR A 140 -9.95 -1.67 21.34
N PRO A 141 -10.89 -1.74 22.30
CA PRO A 141 -10.59 -2.02 23.69
C PRO A 141 -9.80 -3.32 23.86
N ILE A 142 -9.14 -3.49 25.01
CA ILE A 142 -8.47 -4.74 25.36
C ILE A 142 -9.53 -5.80 25.69
N GLY A 143 -9.42 -6.98 25.08
CA GLY A 143 -10.35 -8.10 25.27
C GLY A 143 -10.01 -9.04 26.43
N ILE A 144 -9.16 -8.61 27.37
CA ILE A 144 -8.75 -9.40 28.54
C ILE A 144 -9.79 -9.20 29.64
N VAL A 145 -10.30 -10.31 30.18
CA VAL A 145 -11.33 -10.31 31.25
C VAL A 145 -10.71 -10.35 32.65
N ASP A 146 -9.47 -10.83 32.78
CA ASP A 146 -8.73 -10.86 34.06
C ASP A 146 -8.19 -9.47 34.42
N ASP A 147 -8.60 -8.93 35.57
CA ASP A 147 -8.33 -7.53 35.96
C ASP A 147 -6.84 -7.20 36.06
N ASN A 148 -6.04 -8.10 36.66
CA ASN A 148 -4.61 -7.86 36.84
C ASN A 148 -3.88 -7.86 35.50
N LYS A 149 -4.19 -8.83 34.62
CA LYS A 149 -3.63 -8.87 33.26
C LYS A 149 -4.13 -7.72 32.40
N TYR A 150 -5.38 -7.30 32.58
CA TYR A 150 -5.98 -6.18 31.85
C TYR A 150 -5.21 -4.88 32.09
N ILE A 151 -4.94 -4.54 33.36
CA ILE A 151 -4.22 -3.31 33.71
C ILE A 151 -2.79 -3.32 33.14
N THR A 152 -2.09 -4.45 33.23
CA THR A 152 -0.74 -4.59 32.67
C THR A 152 -0.74 -4.38 31.15
N GLU A 153 -1.61 -5.07 30.41
CA GLU A 153 -1.72 -4.93 28.95
C GLU A 153 -2.14 -3.52 28.54
N LEU A 154 -3.03 -2.88 29.31
CA LEU A 154 -3.46 -1.50 29.06
C LEU A 154 -2.31 -0.52 29.18
N ASN A 155 -1.52 -0.65 30.23
CA ASN A 155 -0.36 0.20 30.46
C ASN A 155 0.71 -0.04 29.39
N GLU A 156 1.03 -1.29 29.06
CA GLU A 156 2.00 -1.63 28.01
C GLU A 156 1.60 -1.04 26.66
N ARG A 157 0.31 -1.20 26.27
CA ARG A 157 -0.22 -0.61 25.04
C ARG A 157 -0.14 0.90 25.04
N ASN A 158 -0.54 1.56 26.13
CA ASN A 158 -0.50 3.01 26.22
C ASN A 158 0.93 3.54 26.16
N ILE A 159 1.88 2.88 26.81
CA ILE A 159 3.32 3.21 26.74
C ILE A 159 3.80 3.10 25.28
N GLN A 160 3.45 2.01 24.59
CA GLN A 160 3.87 1.80 23.20
C GLN A 160 3.27 2.82 22.23
N LEU A 161 2.00 3.21 22.40
CA LEU A 161 1.35 4.24 21.59
C LEU A 161 1.90 5.64 21.88
N ALA A 162 2.30 5.90 23.12
CA ALA A 162 2.89 7.15 23.57
C ALA A 162 4.39 7.29 23.23
N ASP A 163 5.04 6.23 22.74
CA ASP A 163 6.47 6.23 22.42
C ASP A 163 6.79 7.18 21.25
N GLU A 164 7.47 8.28 21.60
CA GLU A 164 7.86 9.33 20.67
C GLU A 164 8.95 8.88 19.69
N ASN A 165 9.83 7.96 20.10
CA ASN A 165 10.86 7.44 19.20
C ASN A 165 10.21 6.61 18.09
N ILE A 166 9.29 5.71 18.45
CA ILE A 166 8.59 4.91 17.43
C ILE A 166 7.76 5.83 16.53
N PHE A 167 7.07 6.84 17.08
CA PHE A 167 6.32 7.78 16.25
C PHE A 167 7.22 8.54 15.27
N ARG A 168 8.35 9.08 15.75
CA ARG A 168 9.33 9.77 14.90
C ARG A 168 9.91 8.85 13.83
N ASP A 169 10.27 7.62 14.17
CA ASP A 169 10.84 6.66 13.22
C ASP A 169 9.82 6.30 12.13
N MET A 170 8.54 6.17 12.49
CA MET A 170 7.46 6.01 11.50
C MET A 170 7.27 7.24 10.62
N VAL A 171 7.38 8.46 11.16
CA VAL A 171 7.34 9.68 10.36
C VAL A 171 8.48 9.71 9.34
N SER A 172 9.71 9.42 9.77
CA SER A 172 10.87 9.31 8.89
C SER A 172 10.69 8.24 7.82
N LEU A 173 10.15 7.08 8.19
CA LEU A 173 9.84 6.01 7.24
C LEU A 173 8.77 6.42 6.23
N TYR A 174 7.71 7.11 6.68
CA TYR A 174 6.67 7.62 5.78
C TYR A 174 7.26 8.59 4.75
N ASP A 175 8.10 9.53 5.20
CA ASP A 175 8.74 10.50 4.30
C ASP A 175 9.69 9.82 3.29
N LYS A 176 10.42 8.78 3.72
CA LYS A 176 11.23 7.93 2.83
C LYS A 176 10.37 7.24 1.77
N ILE A 177 9.32 6.51 2.17
CA ILE A 177 8.43 5.81 1.23
C ILE A 177 7.75 6.81 0.29
N LYS A 178 7.30 7.95 0.80
CA LYS A 178 6.69 9.02 0.01
C LYS A 178 7.65 9.56 -1.04
N SER A 179 8.92 9.77 -0.70
CA SER A 179 9.95 10.18 -1.64
C SER A 179 10.15 9.15 -2.76
N ILE A 180 10.15 7.86 -2.43
CA ILE A 180 10.24 6.78 -3.41
C ILE A 180 9.01 6.76 -4.31
N VAL A 181 7.80 6.76 -3.74
CA VAL A 181 6.53 6.69 -4.48
C VAL A 181 6.30 7.92 -5.36
N ALA A 182 6.77 9.10 -4.94
CA ALA A 182 6.68 10.33 -5.74
C ALA A 182 7.49 10.24 -7.03
N LYS A 183 8.61 9.50 -7.02
CA LYS A 183 9.44 9.25 -8.21
C LYS A 183 8.81 8.25 -9.18
N PHE A 184 7.83 7.45 -8.74
CA PHE A 184 7.18 6.51 -9.64
C PHE A 184 6.51 7.24 -10.81
N ASP A 185 6.93 6.88 -12.02
CA ASP A 185 6.61 7.49 -13.33
C ASP A 185 7.07 8.94 -13.55
N ASN A 186 7.82 9.50 -12.60
CA ASN A 186 8.28 10.89 -12.66
C ASN A 186 9.82 10.99 -12.68
N ASP A 187 10.52 9.89 -12.93
CA ASP A 187 11.98 9.84 -13.02
C ASP A 187 12.44 9.81 -14.49
N VAL A 188 13.08 10.89 -14.93
CA VAL A 188 13.60 11.02 -16.30
C VAL A 188 14.73 10.04 -16.62
N ALA A 189 15.43 9.52 -15.60
CA ALA A 189 16.46 8.50 -15.78
C ALA A 189 15.86 7.08 -15.85
N ASN A 190 14.60 6.90 -15.44
CA ASN A 190 13.88 5.63 -15.46
C ASN A 190 12.43 5.84 -15.90
N CYS A 191 12.24 6.23 -17.16
CA CYS A 191 10.91 6.48 -17.72
C CYS A 191 10.04 5.22 -17.72
N ALA A 192 8.77 5.39 -17.40
CA ALA A 192 7.79 4.32 -17.46
C ALA A 192 7.33 4.08 -18.90
N ASN A 193 7.38 2.83 -19.35
CA ASN A 193 6.83 2.43 -20.63
C ASN A 193 5.61 1.53 -20.44
N PHE A 194 4.58 1.79 -21.23
CA PHE A 194 3.33 1.05 -21.23
C PHE A 194 3.03 0.55 -22.63
N ASN A 195 2.93 -0.77 -22.78
CA ASN A 195 2.57 -1.41 -24.02
C ASN A 195 1.30 -2.24 -23.84
N MET A 196 0.44 -2.23 -24.86
CA MET A 196 -0.77 -3.05 -24.88
C MET A 196 -0.84 -3.79 -26.22
N LEU A 197 -1.00 -5.10 -26.16
CA LEU A 197 -1.30 -5.94 -27.32
C LEU A 197 -2.68 -6.57 -27.15
N ARG A 198 -3.50 -6.50 -28.21
CA ARG A 198 -4.80 -7.17 -28.25
C ARG A 198 -4.79 -8.19 -29.37
N LEU A 199 -4.92 -9.46 -29.00
CA LEU A 199 -5.18 -10.57 -29.91
C LEU A 199 -6.62 -11.05 -29.70
N SER A 200 -7.13 -11.88 -30.61
CA SER A 200 -8.44 -12.54 -30.46
C SER A 200 -8.50 -13.40 -29.19
N GLU A 201 -7.37 -14.01 -28.83
CA GLU A 201 -7.27 -14.97 -27.73
C GLU A 201 -7.03 -14.33 -26.37
N PHE A 202 -6.33 -13.19 -26.33
CA PHE A 202 -5.97 -12.50 -25.09
C PHE A 202 -5.63 -11.02 -25.32
N THR A 203 -5.71 -10.24 -24.25
CA THR A 203 -5.11 -8.90 -24.15
C THR A 203 -3.95 -8.94 -23.18
N LEU A 204 -2.81 -8.36 -23.58
CA LEU A 204 -1.60 -8.25 -22.78
C LEU A 204 -1.32 -6.77 -22.50
N PHE A 205 -1.19 -6.43 -21.23
CA PHE A 205 -0.69 -5.13 -20.76
C PHE A 205 0.68 -5.32 -20.16
N MET A 206 1.66 -4.55 -20.60
CA MET A 206 3.03 -4.60 -20.10
C MET A 206 3.45 -3.23 -19.61
N ARG A 207 4.09 -3.21 -18.45
CA ARG A 207 4.68 -2.03 -17.85
C ARG A 207 6.11 -2.33 -17.43
N ASN A 208 7.04 -1.46 -17.78
CA ASN A 208 8.40 -1.47 -17.24
C ASN A 208 8.86 -0.05 -16.88
N GLY A 209 9.90 0.02 -16.06
CA GLY A 209 10.49 1.30 -15.64
C GLY A 209 9.61 2.07 -14.65
N GLY A 210 9.85 3.38 -14.53
CA GLY A 210 9.12 4.23 -13.61
C GLY A 210 9.39 3.90 -12.14
N GLY A 211 10.55 3.32 -11.81
CA GLY A 211 10.91 2.91 -10.45
C GLY A 211 10.15 1.69 -9.91
N LEU A 212 9.33 1.02 -10.72
CA LEU A 212 8.59 -0.19 -10.35
C LEU A 212 9.14 -1.43 -11.06
N SER A 213 8.87 -2.59 -10.46
CA SER A 213 9.17 -3.88 -11.09
C SER A 213 8.38 -4.06 -12.39
N SER A 214 9.02 -4.65 -13.40
CA SER A 214 8.37 -4.93 -14.68
C SER A 214 7.25 -5.94 -14.50
N ARG A 215 6.02 -5.57 -14.89
CA ARG A 215 4.82 -6.38 -14.71
C ARG A 215 4.05 -6.51 -16.01
N ALA A 216 3.56 -7.72 -16.26
CA ALA A 216 2.72 -8.06 -17.40
C ALA A 216 1.40 -8.65 -16.91
N ILE A 217 0.28 -8.10 -17.37
CA ILE A 217 -1.07 -8.53 -17.00
C ILE A 217 -1.76 -9.06 -18.26
N VAL A 218 -2.25 -10.29 -18.17
CA VAL A 218 -2.86 -11.02 -19.28
C VAL A 218 -4.32 -11.28 -18.97
N ILE A 219 -5.19 -10.83 -19.86
CA ILE A 219 -6.62 -11.12 -19.83
C ILE A 219 -6.90 -12.09 -20.97
N PHE A 220 -7.07 -13.37 -20.64
CA PHE A 220 -7.45 -14.39 -21.62
C PHE A 220 -8.93 -14.29 -21.96
N SER A 221 -9.27 -14.63 -23.20
CA SER A 221 -10.65 -14.90 -23.60
C SER A 221 -11.21 -16.13 -22.88
N ASP A 222 -12.52 -16.19 -22.70
CA ASP A 222 -13.18 -17.29 -21.97
C ASP A 222 -12.95 -18.67 -22.62
N LYS A 223 -12.66 -18.69 -23.92
CA LYS A 223 -12.41 -19.91 -24.69
C LYS A 223 -10.95 -20.35 -24.66
N PHE A 224 -10.06 -19.62 -23.99
CA PHE A 224 -8.64 -19.91 -24.01
C PHE A 224 -8.30 -21.18 -23.18
N PRO A 225 -7.62 -22.19 -23.76
CA PRO A 225 -7.30 -23.43 -23.05
C PRO A 225 -6.44 -23.19 -21.81
N LYS A 226 -6.89 -23.69 -20.64
CA LYS A 226 -6.15 -23.53 -19.37
C LYS A 226 -4.73 -24.07 -19.44
N VAL A 227 -4.52 -25.19 -20.12
CA VAL A 227 -3.19 -25.84 -20.28
C VAL A 227 -2.18 -24.96 -21.02
N SER A 228 -2.66 -24.03 -21.85
CA SER A 228 -1.85 -23.13 -22.67
C SER A 228 -1.55 -21.80 -21.99
N LYS A 229 -2.04 -21.56 -20.77
CA LYS A 229 -1.80 -20.32 -20.01
C LYS A 229 -0.40 -20.31 -19.39
N ARG A 230 0.63 -20.11 -20.23
CA ARG A 230 2.05 -20.08 -19.83
C ARG A 230 2.80 -18.98 -20.56
N LYS A 231 3.91 -18.51 -19.99
CA LYS A 231 4.73 -17.45 -20.59
C LYS A 231 5.26 -17.87 -21.96
N SER A 232 5.73 -19.10 -22.09
CA SER A 232 6.24 -19.67 -23.35
C SER A 232 5.23 -19.62 -24.49
N TYR A 233 3.97 -20.01 -24.24
CA TYR A 233 2.90 -19.95 -25.25
C TYR A 233 2.61 -18.52 -25.68
N LEU A 234 2.46 -17.60 -24.72
CA LEU A 234 2.20 -16.19 -25.00
C LEU A 234 3.28 -15.60 -25.91
N LYS A 235 4.55 -15.87 -25.61
CA LYS A 235 5.68 -15.39 -26.42
C LYS A 235 5.57 -15.87 -27.87
N LYS A 236 5.31 -17.17 -28.07
CA LYS A 236 5.16 -17.77 -29.40
C LYS A 236 3.98 -17.16 -30.16
N ALA A 237 2.81 -17.02 -29.51
CA ALA A 237 1.63 -16.43 -30.12
C ALA A 237 1.87 -14.97 -30.57
N ILE A 238 2.64 -14.20 -29.78
CA ILE A 238 3.02 -12.83 -30.13
C ILE A 238 3.98 -12.80 -31.33
N GLU A 239 4.97 -13.69 -31.35
CA GLU A 239 5.95 -13.79 -32.44
C GLU A 239 5.27 -14.18 -33.77
N GLU A 240 4.32 -15.12 -33.73
CA GLU A 240 3.54 -15.54 -34.90
C GLU A 240 2.60 -14.44 -35.39
N HIS A 241 1.93 -13.72 -34.47
CA HIS A 241 0.96 -12.70 -34.86
C HIS A 241 1.60 -11.37 -35.29
N ALA A 242 2.60 -10.88 -34.56
CA ALA A 242 3.18 -9.55 -34.76
C ALA A 242 4.44 -9.59 -35.65
N GLY A 243 4.95 -10.77 -36.00
CA GLY A 243 6.11 -10.95 -36.87
C GLY A 243 7.30 -10.10 -36.43
N LYS A 244 7.82 -9.26 -37.34
CA LYS A 244 8.95 -8.36 -37.05
C LYS A 244 8.67 -7.31 -35.98
N VAL A 245 7.43 -7.05 -35.59
CA VAL A 245 7.08 -6.08 -34.53
C VAL A 245 6.97 -6.75 -33.16
N ALA A 246 7.01 -8.08 -33.10
CA ALA A 246 6.94 -8.85 -31.86
C ALA A 246 8.02 -8.44 -30.84
N PHE A 247 9.19 -8.00 -31.31
CA PHE A 247 10.27 -7.55 -30.41
C PHE A 247 9.84 -6.42 -29.46
N LEU A 248 8.87 -5.56 -29.83
CA LEU A 248 8.37 -4.51 -28.94
C LEU A 248 7.71 -5.06 -27.67
N TYR A 249 7.19 -6.28 -27.74
CA TYR A 249 6.51 -6.97 -26.64
C TYR A 249 7.38 -8.05 -26.01
N THR A 250 8.30 -8.66 -26.78
CA THR A 250 9.18 -9.73 -26.30
C THR A 250 10.55 -9.26 -25.83
N TYR A 251 10.89 -7.98 -26.03
CA TYR A 251 12.12 -7.38 -25.49
C TYR A 251 12.11 -7.42 -23.95
N ARG A 252 13.20 -7.96 -23.38
CA ARG A 252 13.37 -8.21 -21.94
C ARG A 252 12.24 -9.06 -21.31
N TRP A 253 11.64 -9.97 -22.08
CA TRP A 253 10.56 -10.86 -21.62
C TRP A 253 10.80 -11.51 -20.25
N SER A 254 12.02 -12.00 -20.02
CA SER A 254 12.41 -12.65 -18.76
C SER A 254 12.42 -11.72 -17.54
N SER A 255 12.51 -10.41 -17.74
CA SER A 255 12.47 -9.43 -16.64
C SER A 255 11.06 -9.14 -16.14
N PHE A 256 10.02 -9.57 -16.86
CA PHE A 256 8.63 -9.32 -16.50
C PHE A 256 8.07 -10.42 -15.59
N SER A 257 7.40 -10.01 -14.53
CA SER A 257 6.50 -10.86 -13.77
C SER A 257 5.13 -10.88 -14.44
N PHE A 258 4.68 -12.07 -14.87
CA PHE A 258 3.41 -12.24 -15.58
C PHE A 258 2.30 -12.67 -14.63
N PHE A 259 1.14 -12.04 -14.80
CA PHE A 259 -0.07 -12.34 -14.04
C PHE A 259 -1.25 -12.53 -14.98
N GLU A 260 -2.01 -13.60 -14.80
CA GLU A 260 -3.35 -13.73 -15.34
C GLU A 260 -4.31 -12.92 -14.49
N ASP A 261 -5.05 -12.00 -15.13
CA ASP A 261 -6.23 -11.42 -14.54
C ASP A 261 -7.44 -12.31 -14.84
N THR A 262 -8.03 -12.87 -13.80
CA THR A 262 -9.23 -13.74 -13.88
C THR A 262 -10.56 -13.00 -13.70
N GLY A 263 -10.52 -11.67 -13.53
CA GLY A 263 -11.67 -10.84 -13.18
C GLY A 263 -12.02 -10.91 -11.70
N LYS A 264 -11.25 -11.68 -10.93
CA LYS A 264 -11.35 -11.78 -9.46
C LYS A 264 -10.00 -11.71 -8.78
N LYS A 265 -8.93 -12.16 -9.43
CA LYS A 265 -7.58 -12.15 -8.87
C LYS A 265 -6.53 -12.08 -9.96
N LEU A 266 -5.38 -11.55 -9.59
CA LEU A 266 -4.14 -11.67 -10.34
C LEU A 266 -3.43 -12.95 -9.90
N ILE A 267 -3.19 -13.88 -10.84
CA ILE A 267 -2.52 -15.15 -10.57
C ILE A 267 -1.18 -15.14 -11.31
N PRO A 268 -0.04 -15.38 -10.64
CA PRO A 268 1.24 -15.55 -11.35
C PRO A 268 1.14 -16.62 -12.43
N LEU A 269 1.60 -16.30 -13.64
CA LEU A 269 1.69 -17.28 -14.71
C LEU A 269 2.95 -18.13 -14.57
N VAL A 270 2.78 -19.43 -14.76
CA VAL A 270 3.86 -20.42 -14.83
C VAL A 270 4.70 -20.14 -16.09
N GLU A 271 5.99 -20.44 -16.02
CA GLU A 271 6.89 -20.35 -17.19
C GLU A 271 6.41 -21.19 -18.39
#